data_AF-A0A4U0TXL6-F1
#
_entry.id   AF-A0A4U0TXL6-F1
#
_cell.length_a   1.000
_cell.length_b   1.000
_cell.length_c   1.000
_cell.angle_alpha   90.00
_cell.angle_beta   90.00
_cell.angle_gamma   90.00
#
_symmetry.space_group_name_H-M   'P 1'
#
loop_
_entity.id
_entity.type
_entity.pdbx_description
1 polymer ?
#
loop_
_entity_poly.entity_id
_entity_poly.type
_entity_poly.pdbx_seq_one_letter_code
_entity_poly.pdbx_strand_id
1 'polypeptide(L)'
;LGQPTTDFPPEPITNFSWRNFFSSINYLHIMHKICKNKAHRNLLLMNYKSDKLLKKSLEIPQPDLRRYTLKLIKDQTPFCGRKWRQNNMSAITAVYLTIKPELRDDWLAGSDVETDIAEALPLEQALRALTHWHNVRRYPEMMGVEQGILNVEQDFFAKELEKMDLADPGGMEEEGSNDQAWEPPLN
;
A
#
# COMPACT_ATOMS: atom_id res chain seq x y z
N LEU A 1 8.20 18.61 21.23
CA LEU A 1 8.00 17.88 19.95
C LEU A 1 9.34 17.46 19.35
N GLY A 2 9.60 16.17 19.15
CA GLY A 2 10.49 15.40 20.05
C GLY A 2 9.83 14.71 21.24
N GLN A 3 8.54 14.96 21.46
CA GLN A 3 7.81 14.40 22.58
C GLN A 3 6.63 13.57 22.05
N PRO A 4 6.37 12.40 22.65
CA PRO A 4 5.27 11.52 22.30
C PRO A 4 3.92 12.25 22.40
N THR A 5 2.98 11.82 21.57
CA THR A 5 1.59 12.28 21.53
C THR A 5 0.79 11.91 22.79
N THR A 6 1.36 11.04 23.62
CA THR A 6 0.88 10.61 24.93
C THR A 6 1.94 11.01 25.95
N ASP A 7 1.54 11.60 27.08
CA ASP A 7 2.50 11.89 28.15
C ASP A 7 3.23 10.60 28.53
N PHE A 8 4.56 10.67 28.65
CA PHE A 8 5.29 9.52 29.16
C PHE A 8 4.79 9.22 30.57
N PRO A 9 4.48 7.97 30.89
CA PRO A 9 4.12 7.61 32.24
C PRO A 9 5.25 8.04 33.19
N PRO A 10 4.92 8.54 34.39
CA PRO A 10 5.91 9.06 35.34
C PRO A 10 6.93 7.99 35.76
N GLU A 11 6.56 6.72 35.62
CA GLU A 11 7.44 5.57 35.79
C GLU A 11 7.53 4.78 34.47
N PRO A 12 8.70 4.20 34.14
CA PRO A 12 8.84 3.34 32.96
C PRO A 12 7.85 2.17 33.05
N ILE A 13 7.11 1.91 31.97
CA ILE A 13 6.26 0.73 31.89
C ILE A 13 7.17 -0.50 31.91
N THR A 14 7.16 -1.24 33.02
CA THR A 14 7.96 -2.44 33.20
C THR A 14 7.21 -3.72 32.82
N ASN A 15 5.88 -3.67 32.81
CA ASN A 15 5.04 -4.81 32.45
C ASN A 15 4.40 -4.60 31.08
N PHE A 16 4.96 -5.26 30.06
CA PHE A 16 4.42 -5.26 28.71
C PHE A 16 4.70 -6.57 27.99
N SER A 17 3.88 -6.89 26.97
CA SER A 17 4.12 -8.06 26.13
C SER A 17 5.16 -7.74 25.06
N TRP A 18 6.40 -8.20 25.26
CA TRP A 18 7.46 -8.11 24.24
C TRP A 18 7.03 -8.78 22.93
N ARG A 19 6.33 -9.91 22.99
CA ARG A 19 5.84 -10.62 21.80
C ARG A 19 4.90 -9.75 20.96
N ASN A 20 4.04 -8.96 21.62
CA ASN A 20 3.12 -8.07 20.91
C ASN A 20 3.89 -6.94 20.21
N PHE A 21 4.86 -6.31 20.89
CA PHE A 21 5.71 -5.30 20.26
C PHE A 21 6.48 -5.87 19.07
N PHE A 22 7.15 -7.00 19.26
CA PHE A 22 7.91 -7.65 18.22
C PHE A 22 7.04 -7.97 17.00
N SER A 23 5.88 -8.58 17.19
CA SER A 23 4.96 -8.91 16.10
C SER A 23 4.42 -7.65 15.41
N SER A 24 4.00 -6.62 16.16
CA SER A 24 3.47 -5.37 15.60
C SER A 24 4.52 -4.58 14.81
N ILE A 25 5.76 -4.50 15.32
CA ILE A 25 6.86 -3.84 14.62
C ILE A 25 7.17 -4.57 13.31
N ASN A 26 7.27 -5.90 13.35
CA ASN A 26 7.53 -6.69 12.15
C ASN A 26 6.39 -6.59 11.13
N TYR A 27 5.14 -6.59 11.60
CA TYR A 27 3.98 -6.38 10.74
C TYR A 27 4.07 -5.05 9.98
N LEU A 28 4.30 -3.93 10.68
CA LEU A 28 4.43 -2.61 10.03
C LEU A 28 5.65 -2.54 9.11
N HIS A 29 6.76 -3.19 9.49
CA HIS A 29 7.96 -3.25 8.66
C HIS A 29 7.73 -4.01 7.36
N ILE A 30 7.07 -5.17 7.42
CA ILE A 30 6.71 -5.97 6.24
C ILE A 30 5.70 -5.20 5.39
N MET A 31 4.69 -4.60 6.00
CA MET A 31 3.70 -3.77 5.30
C MET A 31 4.39 -2.65 4.52
N HIS A 32 5.32 -1.91 5.13
CA HIS A 32 6.08 -0.87 4.44
C HIS A 32 6.91 -1.45 3.28
N LYS A 33 7.54 -2.62 3.43
CA LYS A 33 8.27 -3.26 2.33
C LYS A 33 7.36 -3.62 1.15
N ILE A 34 6.12 -4.01 1.43
CA ILE A 34 5.14 -4.40 0.41
C ILE A 34 4.57 -3.17 -0.30
N CYS A 35 4.43 -2.04 0.39
CA CYS A 35 3.77 -0.83 -0.09
C CYS A 35 4.72 0.27 -0.59
N LYS A 36 5.99 0.28 -0.18
CA LYS A 36 6.95 1.31 -0.60
C LYS A 36 7.03 1.37 -2.13
N ASN A 37 6.83 2.56 -2.69
CA ASN A 37 6.83 2.82 -4.13
C ASN A 37 5.78 2.00 -4.91
N LYS A 38 4.64 1.68 -4.28
CA LYS A 38 3.52 0.97 -4.90
C LYS A 38 2.23 1.76 -4.73
N ALA A 39 1.88 2.59 -5.70
CA ALA A 39 0.70 3.45 -5.66
C ALA A 39 -0.59 2.63 -5.45
N HIS A 40 -0.80 1.56 -6.21
CA HIS A 40 -1.99 0.71 -6.11
C HIS A 40 -2.19 0.13 -4.69
N ARG A 41 -1.13 -0.37 -4.06
CA ARG A 41 -1.21 -0.93 -2.69
C ARG A 41 -1.45 0.14 -1.63
N ASN A 42 -0.84 1.32 -1.76
CA ASN A 42 -1.10 2.42 -0.84
C ASN A 42 -2.55 2.91 -0.94
N LEU A 43 -3.09 3.03 -2.16
CA LEU A 43 -4.50 3.33 -2.40
C LEU A 43 -5.42 2.30 -1.76
N LEU A 44 -5.13 1.01 -1.95
CA LEU A 44 -5.89 -0.08 -1.35
C LEU A 44 -5.92 0.03 0.18
N LEU A 45 -4.76 0.29 0.81
CA LEU A 45 -4.70 0.52 2.26
C LEU A 45 -5.48 1.77 2.70
N MET A 46 -5.49 2.82 1.90
CA MET A 46 -6.29 4.02 2.20
C MET A 46 -7.80 3.75 2.11
N ASN A 47 -8.24 2.96 1.13
CA ASN A 47 -9.63 2.51 1.00
C ASN A 47 -10.08 1.69 2.21
N TYR A 48 -9.20 0.87 2.78
CA TYR A 48 -9.45 0.15 4.04
C TYR A 48 -9.35 1.03 5.30
N LYS A 49 -9.22 2.36 5.17
CA LYS A 49 -9.14 3.30 6.30
C LYS A 49 -7.98 2.98 7.27
N SER A 50 -6.86 2.50 6.72
CA SER A 50 -5.67 2.13 7.51
C SER A 50 -5.06 3.29 8.29
N ASP A 51 -5.31 4.54 7.85
CA ASP A 51 -4.84 5.75 8.52
C ASP A 51 -5.25 5.82 10.01
N LYS A 52 -6.44 5.32 10.36
CA LYS A 52 -6.92 5.23 11.75
C LYS A 52 -6.10 4.27 12.59
N LEU A 53 -5.76 3.10 12.03
CA LEU A 53 -4.95 2.09 12.72
C LEU A 53 -3.50 2.56 12.89
N LEU A 54 -2.97 3.24 11.88
CA LEU A 54 -1.64 3.84 11.93
C LEU A 54 -1.57 4.92 13.00
N LYS A 55 -2.57 5.81 13.11
CA LYS A 55 -2.61 6.83 14.17
C LYS A 55 -2.59 6.22 15.57
N LYS A 56 -3.39 5.17 15.82
CA LYS A 56 -3.36 4.44 17.10
C LYS A 56 -1.97 3.87 17.41
N SER A 57 -1.24 3.42 16.38
CA SER A 57 0.13 2.93 16.56
C SER A 57 1.10 4.05 16.98
N LEU A 58 0.83 5.32 16.63
CA LEU A 58 1.64 6.47 17.06
C LEU A 58 1.42 6.89 18.51
N GLU A 59 0.32 6.46 19.14
CA GLU A 59 0.02 6.71 20.56
C GLU A 59 0.92 5.86 21.47
N ILE A 60 1.47 4.77 20.93
CA ILE A 60 2.35 3.86 21.66
C ILE A 60 3.78 4.42 21.62
N PRO A 61 4.42 4.71 22.76
CA PRO A 61 5.73 5.35 22.84
C PRO A 61 6.88 4.37 22.56
N GLN A 62 6.82 3.60 21.46
CA GLN A 62 7.88 2.68 21.03
C GLN A 62 8.52 3.19 19.71
N PRO A 63 9.84 3.43 19.67
CA PRO A 63 10.49 4.10 18.55
C PRO A 63 10.40 3.40 17.18
N ASP A 64 10.56 2.08 17.13
CA ASP A 64 10.56 1.32 15.88
C ASP A 64 9.16 1.24 15.26
N LEU A 65 8.16 1.00 16.10
CA LEU A 65 6.75 1.01 15.76
C LEU A 65 6.41 2.37 15.15
N ARG A 66 6.72 3.46 15.87
CA ARG A 66 6.53 4.84 15.39
C ARG A 66 7.23 5.07 14.05
N ARG A 67 8.48 4.62 13.91
CA ARG A 67 9.25 4.79 12.67
C ARG A 67 8.58 4.11 11.48
N TYR A 68 8.14 2.86 11.61
CA TYR A 68 7.49 2.15 10.50
C TYR A 68 6.08 2.67 10.21
N THR A 69 5.34 3.08 11.25
CA THR A 69 4.06 3.78 11.08
C THR A 69 4.23 5.07 10.29
N LEU A 70 5.21 5.91 10.62
CA LEU A 70 5.45 7.19 9.93
C LEU A 70 5.91 6.98 8.48
N LYS A 71 6.67 5.91 8.19
CA LYS A 71 6.99 5.55 6.80
C LYS A 71 5.74 5.20 5.98
N LEU A 72 4.84 4.39 6.54
CA LEU A 72 3.57 4.06 5.87
C LEU A 72 2.70 5.31 5.65
N ILE A 73 2.61 6.19 6.65
CA ILE A 73 1.87 7.46 6.50
C ILE A 73 2.48 8.32 5.39
N LYS A 74 3.82 8.39 5.32
CA LYS A 74 4.52 9.09 4.23
C LYS A 74 4.10 8.55 2.86
N ASP A 75 4.19 7.23 2.67
CA ASP A 75 3.86 6.56 1.40
C ASP A 75 2.37 6.72 1.01
N GLN A 76 1.48 6.88 1.98
CA GLN A 76 0.04 7.04 1.76
C GLN A 76 -0.41 8.48 1.49
N THR A 77 0.36 9.47 1.96
CA THR A 77 -0.03 10.90 1.92
C THR A 77 -0.30 11.46 0.51
N PRO A 78 0.42 11.07 -0.57
CA PRO A 78 0.12 11.54 -1.93
C PRO A 78 -1.34 11.28 -2.34
N PHE A 79 -1.85 10.12 -1.94
CA PHE A 79 -3.19 9.63 -2.25
C PHE A 79 -4.28 10.17 -1.30
N CYS A 80 -3.88 10.96 -0.31
CA CYS A 80 -4.80 11.59 0.61
C CYS A 80 -5.23 12.98 0.09
N GLY A 81 -6.54 13.22 0.09
CA GLY A 81 -7.10 14.52 -0.30
C GLY A 81 -6.74 15.66 0.67
N ARG A 82 -6.95 16.90 0.22
CA ARG A 82 -6.61 18.13 0.96
C ARG A 82 -7.17 18.17 2.38
N LYS A 83 -8.44 17.79 2.57
CA LYS A 83 -9.10 17.75 3.89
C LYS A 83 -8.41 16.80 4.85
N TRP A 84 -7.96 15.63 4.36
CA TRP A 84 -7.22 14.69 5.19
C TRP A 84 -5.89 15.32 5.63
N ARG A 85 -5.13 15.95 4.73
CA ARG A 85 -3.84 16.55 5.08
C ARG A 85 -3.99 17.64 6.16
N GLN A 86 -5.00 18.50 6.02
CA GLN A 86 -5.33 19.52 7.02
C GLN A 86 -5.59 18.93 8.41
N ASN A 87 -6.37 17.84 8.47
CA ASN A 87 -6.69 17.17 9.74
C ASN A 87 -5.53 16.36 10.32
N ASN A 88 -4.46 16.12 9.54
CA ASN A 88 -3.35 15.25 9.90
C ASN A 88 -1.99 15.95 9.83
N MET A 89 -1.99 17.27 9.94
CA MET A 89 -0.76 18.08 9.92
C MET A 89 0.27 17.65 10.97
N SER A 90 -0.17 17.18 12.14
CA SER A 90 0.72 16.66 13.18
C SER A 90 1.48 15.41 12.72
N ALA A 91 0.81 14.48 12.03
CA ALA A 91 1.44 13.29 11.47
C ALA A 91 2.38 13.64 10.32
N ILE A 92 1.96 14.53 9.41
CA ILE A 92 2.81 15.03 8.31
C ILE A 92 4.07 15.71 8.86
N THR A 93 3.92 16.54 9.88
CA THR A 93 5.06 17.19 10.55
C THR A 93 5.98 16.15 11.20
N ALA A 94 5.43 15.12 11.83
CA ALA A 94 6.22 14.04 12.41
C ALA A 94 7.03 13.27 11.34
N VAL A 95 6.47 13.04 10.15
CA VAL A 95 7.20 12.47 9.02
C VAL A 95 8.35 13.38 8.63
N TYR A 96 8.08 14.67 8.38
CA TYR A 96 9.08 15.66 7.98
C TYR A 96 10.27 15.75 8.95
N LEU A 97 10.01 15.67 10.26
CA LEU A 97 11.05 15.80 11.28
C LEU A 97 11.84 14.50 11.55
N THR A 98 11.30 13.32 11.24
CA THR A 98 11.88 12.04 11.71
C THR A 98 12.24 11.06 10.61
N ILE A 99 11.57 11.12 9.47
CA ILE A 99 11.83 10.24 8.34
C ILE A 99 12.84 10.93 7.42
N LYS A 100 13.92 10.22 7.09
CA LYS A 100 14.97 10.73 6.22
C LYS A 100 14.38 11.12 4.86
N PRO A 101 14.57 12.37 4.40
CA PRO A 101 14.14 12.79 3.06
C PRO A 101 15.01 12.13 1.98
N GLU A 102 14.40 11.87 0.82
CA GLU A 102 15.09 11.43 -0.39
C GLU A 102 15.22 12.62 -1.38
N LEU A 103 16.14 12.56 -2.34
CA LEU A 103 16.37 13.71 -3.24
C LEU A 103 15.17 14.02 -4.15
N ARG A 104 14.44 12.97 -4.57
CA ARG A 104 13.23 13.06 -5.41
C ARG A 104 11.95 12.90 -4.60
N ASP A 105 11.98 13.32 -3.33
CA ASP A 105 10.88 13.10 -2.38
C ASP A 105 9.79 14.16 -2.58
N ASP A 106 8.83 13.86 -3.45
CA ASP A 106 7.74 14.76 -3.88
C ASP A 106 6.37 14.39 -3.27
N TRP A 107 6.38 13.59 -2.20
CA TRP A 107 5.19 13.03 -1.54
C TRP A 107 4.11 14.06 -1.08
N LEU A 108 4.44 15.36 -1.03
CA LEU A 108 3.49 16.45 -0.75
C LEU A 108 3.15 17.34 -1.96
N ALA A 109 3.98 17.31 -3.02
CA ALA A 109 3.87 18.21 -4.17
C ALA A 109 2.68 17.84 -5.08
N GLY A 110 2.28 16.57 -5.09
CA GLY A 110 1.06 16.11 -5.76
C GLY A 110 1.10 16.21 -7.30
N SER A 111 2.26 16.48 -7.90
CA SER A 111 2.46 16.35 -9.34
C SER A 111 2.34 14.89 -9.75
N ASP A 112 1.62 14.62 -10.83
CA ASP A 112 1.52 13.31 -11.51
C ASP A 112 0.83 12.15 -10.75
N VAL A 113 0.18 12.45 -9.61
CA VAL A 113 -0.51 11.42 -8.81
C VAL A 113 -1.66 10.75 -9.59
N GLU A 114 -2.37 11.49 -10.45
CA GLU A 114 -3.49 10.95 -11.23
C GLU A 114 -3.03 9.92 -12.26
N THR A 115 -1.96 10.22 -13.00
CA THR A 115 -1.32 9.30 -13.95
C THR A 115 -0.80 8.06 -13.21
N ASP A 116 -0.09 8.26 -12.10
CA ASP A 116 0.41 7.16 -11.27
C ASP A 116 -0.72 6.24 -10.80
N ILE A 117 -1.86 6.79 -10.38
CA ILE A 117 -3.02 6.01 -9.95
C ILE A 117 -3.57 5.18 -11.11
N ALA A 118 -3.75 5.78 -12.28
CA ALA A 118 -4.30 5.11 -13.46
C ALA A 118 -3.43 3.94 -13.93
N GLU A 119 -2.10 4.13 -13.96
CA GLU A 119 -1.17 3.10 -14.43
C GLU A 119 -0.84 2.03 -13.38
N ALA A 120 -1.05 2.31 -12.08
CA ALA A 120 -0.54 1.45 -11.02
C ALA A 120 -1.09 0.02 -11.01
N LEU A 121 -2.40 -0.16 -11.21
CA LEU A 121 -3.02 -1.50 -11.21
C LEU A 121 -2.57 -2.33 -12.44
N PRO A 122 -2.66 -1.82 -13.68
CA PRO A 122 -2.15 -2.52 -14.86
C PRO A 122 -0.68 -2.95 -14.71
N LEU A 123 0.18 -2.06 -14.19
CA LEU A 123 1.60 -2.38 -13.98
C LEU A 123 1.82 -3.52 -12.95
N GLU A 124 1.02 -3.57 -11.88
CA GLU A 124 1.09 -4.68 -10.93
C GLU A 124 0.59 -6.01 -11.52
N GLN A 125 -0.46 -5.96 -12.34
CA GLN A 125 -0.97 -7.14 -13.06
C GLN A 125 0.05 -7.65 -14.08
N ALA A 126 0.65 -6.76 -14.88
CA ALA A 126 1.68 -7.10 -15.84
C ALA A 126 2.91 -7.74 -15.17
N LEU A 127 3.37 -7.18 -14.04
CA LEU A 127 4.48 -7.77 -13.27
C LEU A 127 4.13 -9.17 -12.74
N ARG A 128 2.89 -9.38 -12.28
CA ARG A 128 2.41 -10.70 -11.83
C ARG A 128 2.38 -11.70 -12.98
N ALA A 129 1.86 -11.30 -14.15
CA ALA A 129 1.83 -12.13 -15.35
C ALA A 129 3.25 -12.52 -15.81
N LEU A 130 4.18 -11.57 -15.86
CA LEU A 130 5.59 -11.82 -16.20
C LEU A 130 6.26 -12.81 -15.22
N THR A 131 6.01 -12.63 -13.93
CA THR A 131 6.54 -13.52 -12.89
C THR A 131 5.95 -14.92 -13.02
N HIS A 132 4.64 -15.02 -13.24
CA HIS A 132 3.96 -16.28 -13.46
C HIS A 132 4.51 -17.00 -14.70
N TRP A 133 4.59 -16.31 -15.83
CA TRP A 133 5.16 -16.85 -17.07
C TRP A 133 6.59 -17.36 -16.90
N HIS A 134 7.44 -16.59 -16.18
CA HIS A 134 8.79 -17.03 -15.85
C HIS A 134 8.80 -18.34 -15.05
N ASN A 135 7.93 -18.43 -14.04
CA ASN A 135 7.82 -19.61 -13.18
C ASN A 135 7.28 -20.81 -13.95
N VAL A 136 6.25 -20.65 -14.78
CA VAL A 136 5.73 -21.72 -15.64
C VAL A 136 6.82 -22.23 -16.58
N ARG A 137 7.57 -21.33 -17.22
CA ARG A 137 8.63 -21.69 -18.16
C ARG A 137 9.79 -22.45 -17.51
N ARG A 138 10.17 -22.10 -16.28
CA ARG A 138 11.30 -22.73 -15.59
C ARG A 138 10.93 -23.89 -14.67
N TYR A 139 9.72 -23.88 -14.12
CA TYR A 139 9.27 -24.83 -13.11
C TYR A 139 7.83 -25.32 -13.40
N PRO A 140 7.56 -25.88 -14.60
CA PRO A 140 6.20 -26.24 -15.01
C PRO A 140 5.54 -27.26 -14.07
N GLU A 141 6.31 -28.25 -13.57
CA GLU A 141 5.81 -29.28 -12.65
C GLU A 141 5.37 -28.68 -11.30
N MET A 142 6.15 -27.73 -10.76
CA MET A 142 5.84 -27.06 -9.49
C MET A 142 4.66 -26.08 -9.62
N MET A 143 4.44 -25.57 -10.84
CA MET A 143 3.30 -24.72 -11.18
C MET A 143 2.04 -25.52 -11.54
N GLY A 144 2.10 -26.85 -11.55
CA GLY A 144 0.96 -27.71 -11.91
C GLY A 144 0.53 -27.58 -13.37
N VAL A 145 1.42 -27.15 -14.25
CA VAL A 145 1.14 -26.97 -15.68
C VAL A 145 1.49 -28.26 -16.43
N GLU A 146 0.54 -28.77 -17.22
CA GLU A 146 0.76 -29.97 -18.03
C GLU A 146 1.93 -29.78 -19.02
N GLN A 147 2.74 -30.82 -19.17
CA GLN A 147 3.89 -30.81 -20.08
C GLN A 147 3.42 -30.56 -21.52
N GLY A 148 3.85 -29.44 -22.11
CA GLY A 148 3.55 -29.08 -23.51
C GLY A 148 2.78 -27.77 -23.71
N ILE A 149 2.16 -27.20 -22.67
CA ILE A 149 1.44 -25.92 -22.73
C ILE A 149 2.35 -24.76 -23.20
N LEU A 150 3.61 -24.76 -22.76
CA LEU A 150 4.61 -23.75 -23.12
C LEU A 150 4.92 -23.68 -24.63
N ASN A 151 4.71 -24.77 -25.38
CA ASN A 151 4.91 -24.79 -26.84
C ASN A 151 3.74 -24.14 -27.59
N VAL A 152 2.58 -23.97 -26.94
CA VAL A 152 1.40 -23.28 -27.46
C VAL A 152 1.34 -21.81 -26.98
N GLU A 153 2.04 -21.48 -25.90
CA GLU A 153 1.99 -20.19 -25.20
C GLU A 153 2.85 -19.05 -25.78
N GLN A 154 3.32 -19.12 -27.03
CA GLN A 154 3.85 -17.90 -27.68
C GLN A 154 2.82 -16.75 -27.68
N ASP A 155 1.52 -17.08 -27.56
CA ASP A 155 0.38 -16.17 -27.44
C ASP A 155 0.02 -15.76 -26.00
N PHE A 156 0.81 -16.12 -24.98
CA PHE A 156 0.50 -15.75 -23.58
C PHE A 156 0.34 -14.24 -23.41
N PHE A 157 1.30 -13.47 -23.94
CA PHE A 157 1.24 -12.01 -23.88
C PHE A 157 0.11 -11.42 -24.71
N ALA A 158 -0.22 -12.03 -25.86
CA ALA A 158 -1.33 -11.56 -26.70
C ALA A 158 -2.68 -11.73 -25.97
N LYS A 159 -2.92 -12.90 -25.36
CA LYS A 159 -4.15 -13.17 -24.60
C LYS A 159 -4.27 -12.34 -23.32
N GLU A 160 -3.15 -12.12 -22.64
CA GLU A 160 -3.17 -11.31 -21.42
C GLU A 160 -3.34 -9.81 -21.75
N LEU A 161 -2.77 -9.34 -22.86
CA LEU A 161 -3.00 -7.99 -23.39
C LEU A 161 -4.46 -7.81 -23.81
N GLU A 162 -5.06 -8.76 -24.54
CA GLU A 162 -6.49 -8.73 -24.89
C GLU A 162 -7.39 -8.66 -23.66
N LYS A 163 -7.07 -9.39 -22.58
CA LYS A 163 -7.82 -9.29 -21.31
C LYS A 163 -7.67 -7.94 -20.60
N MET A 164 -6.52 -7.28 -20.74
CA MET A 164 -6.31 -5.93 -20.19
C MET A 164 -7.03 -4.86 -21.00
N ASP A 165 -7.06 -4.99 -22.33
CA ASP A 165 -7.71 -4.04 -23.25
C ASP A 165 -9.25 -4.14 -23.20
N LEU A 166 -9.79 -5.32 -22.90
CA LEU A 166 -11.23 -5.51 -22.64
C LEU A 166 -11.72 -4.90 -21.32
N ALA A 167 -10.82 -4.36 -20.48
CA ALA A 167 -11.17 -3.70 -19.22
C ALA A 167 -11.39 -2.18 -19.34
N ASP A 168 -11.17 -1.57 -20.52
CA ASP A 168 -11.65 -0.22 -20.81
C ASP A 168 -12.08 -0.08 -22.28
N PRO A 169 -13.39 0.13 -22.52
CA PRO A 169 -13.75 1.36 -23.22
C PRO A 169 -15.06 1.96 -22.69
N GLY A 170 -14.96 3.10 -22.02
CA GLY A 170 -15.88 4.24 -22.25
C GLY A 170 -17.38 4.01 -22.01
N GLY A 171 -17.75 3.65 -20.78
CA GLY A 171 -19.14 3.63 -20.30
C GLY A 171 -19.37 4.53 -19.09
N MET A 172 -19.02 5.83 -19.16
CA MET A 172 -19.59 6.82 -18.24
C MET A 172 -21.02 7.15 -18.70
N GLU A 173 -21.98 6.33 -18.27
CA GLU A 173 -23.36 6.80 -18.15
C GLU A 173 -23.48 7.54 -16.82
N GLU A 174 -23.71 8.85 -16.89
CA GLU A 174 -24.18 9.65 -15.76
C GLU A 174 -25.57 9.16 -15.35
N GLU A 175 -25.69 8.42 -14.26
CA GLU A 175 -26.89 8.47 -13.42
C GLU A 175 -26.55 8.33 -11.94
N GLY A 176 -26.88 9.39 -11.18
CA GLY A 176 -27.46 9.27 -9.84
C GLY A 176 -26.53 8.88 -8.69
N SER A 177 -26.30 9.84 -7.80
CA SER A 177 -25.84 9.60 -6.42
C SER A 177 -26.52 8.38 -5.78
N ASN A 178 -25.76 7.36 -5.39
CA ASN A 178 -26.19 6.45 -4.33
C ASN A 178 -24.98 5.92 -3.55
N ASP A 179 -24.99 6.15 -2.24
CA ASP A 179 -24.03 5.62 -1.28
C ASP A 179 -24.17 4.09 -1.22
N GLN A 180 -23.31 3.35 -1.93
CA GLN A 180 -23.23 1.90 -1.78
C GLN A 180 -21.80 1.48 -1.39
N ALA A 181 -21.66 1.09 -0.13
CA ALA A 181 -20.43 0.53 0.43
C ALA A 181 -20.11 -0.81 -0.24
N TRP A 182 -18.87 -0.97 -0.70
CA TRP A 182 -18.32 -2.22 -1.20
C TRP A 182 -18.36 -3.31 -0.10
N GLU A 183 -19.06 -4.42 -0.34
CA GLU A 183 -19.04 -5.59 0.53
C GLU A 183 -18.00 -6.62 0.06
N PRO A 184 -17.20 -7.20 0.97
CA PRO A 184 -16.24 -8.24 0.61
C PRO A 184 -16.94 -9.59 0.35
N PRO A 185 -16.35 -10.46 -0.49
CA PRO A 185 -16.94 -11.76 -0.79
C PRO A 185 -16.98 -12.66 0.45
N LEU A 186 -18.14 -13.27 0.70
CA LEU A 186 -18.33 -14.31 1.71
C LEU A 186 -17.65 -15.61 1.26
N ASN A 187 -17.06 -16.30 2.24
CA ASN A 187 -16.26 -17.53 2.13
C ASN A 187 -16.84 -18.60 1.19
#